data_AF-A0A7Y0GX75-F1
#
_entry.id   AF-A0A7Y0GX75-F1
#
_cell.length_a   1.000
_cell.length_b   1.000
_cell.length_c   1.000
_cell.angle_alpha   90.00
_cell.angle_beta   90.00
_cell.angle_gamma   90.00
#
_symmetry.space_group_name_H-M   'P 1'
#
loop_
_entity.id
_entity.type
_entity.pdbx_description
1 polymer ?
#
loop_
_entity_poly.entity_id
_entity_poly.type
_entity_poly.pdbx_seq_one_letter_code
_entity_poly.pdbx_strand_id
1 'polypeptide(L)' 'MIEGRTGKEIGKALGISPRTVDIYRTRLLRKYNVKSTVELVKQLL' A
#
# COMPACT_ATOMS: atom_id res chain seq x y z
N MET A 1 -5.74 8.85 -13.95
CA MET A 1 -6.57 8.11 -12.97
C MET A 1 -5.67 7.11 -12.26
N ILE A 2 -5.10 7.48 -11.11
CA ILE A 2 -4.42 6.52 -10.24
C ILE A 2 -5.57 5.94 -9.41
N GLU A 3 -6.25 4.92 -9.95
CA GLU A 3 -7.34 4.27 -9.25
C GLU A 3 -6.77 3.67 -7.97
N GLY A 4 -7.09 4.35 -6.87
CA GLY A 4 -6.63 4.02 -5.54
C GLY A 4 -7.19 2.67 -5.17
N ARG A 5 -6.43 1.61 -5.49
CA ARG A 5 -6.72 0.28 -4.98
C ARG A 5 -6.74 0.40 -3.45
N THR A 6 -7.94 0.32 -2.91
CA THR A 6 -8.18 0.42 -1.47
C THR A 6 -7.46 -0.74 -0.80
N GLY A 7 -7.19 -0.65 0.50
CA GLY A 7 -6.55 -1.73 1.26
C GLY A 7 -7.21 -3.10 1.05
N LYS A 8 -8.50 -3.11 0.75
CA LYS A 8 -9.31 -4.28 0.45
C LYS A 8 -8.98 -4.92 -0.89
N GLU A 9 -8.78 -4.12 -1.95
CA GLU A 9 -8.46 -4.64 -3.29
C GLU A 9 -7.05 -5.21 -3.36
N ILE A 10 -6.10 -4.59 -2.66
CA ILE A 10 -4.73 -5.12 -2.54
C ILE A 10 -4.75 -6.41 -1.72
N GLY A 11 -5.52 -6.47 -0.63
CA GLY A 11 -5.70 -7.70 0.14
C GLY A 11 -6.28 -8.82 -0.70
N LYS A 12 -7.33 -8.53 -1.49
CA LYS A 12 -7.94 -9.49 -2.40
C LYS A 12 -6.98 -9.97 -3.50
N ALA A 13 -6.21 -9.06 -4.10
CA ALA A 13 -5.26 -9.39 -5.16
C ALA A 13 -4.08 -10.24 -4.66
N LEU A 14 -3.64 -10.00 -3.42
CA LEU A 14 -2.52 -10.71 -2.80
C LEU A 14 -2.95 -11.93 -1.97
N GLY A 15 -4.26 -12.20 -1.85
CA GLY A 15 -4.78 -13.29 -1.02
C GLY A 15 -4.54 -13.12 0.49
N ILE A 16 -4.27 -11.88 0.94
CA ILE A 16 -3.96 -11.55 2.33
C ILE A 16 -5.03 -10.64 2.93
N SER A 17 -5.18 -10.70 4.24
CA SER A 17 -6.14 -9.83 4.93
C SER A 17 -5.81 -8.34 4.68
N PRO A 18 -6.82 -7.48 4.43
CA PRO A 18 -6.62 -6.03 4.29
C PRO A 18 -5.85 -5.42 5.47
N ARG A 19 -6.09 -5.96 6.68
CA ARG A 19 -5.39 -5.59 7.91
C ARG A 19 -3.89 -5.85 7.83
N THR A 20 -3.49 -6.94 7.19
CA THR A 20 -2.08 -7.28 6.93
C THR A 20 -1.47 -6.25 5.99
N VAL A 21 -2.20 -5.86 4.92
CA VAL A 21 -1.73 -4.83 3.99
C VAL A 21 -1.49 -3.49 4.71
N ASP A 22 -2.34 -3.10 5.66
CA ASP A 22 -2.17 -1.85 6.42
C ASP A 22 -0.94 -1.85 7.34
N ILE A 23 -0.60 -3.02 7.92
CA ILE A 23 0.63 -3.20 8.68
C ILE A 23 1.85 -3.04 7.77
N TYR A 24 1.84 -3.69 6.60
CA TYR A 24 2.92 -3.54 5.61
C TYR A 24 3.03 -2.10 5.10
N ARG A 25 1.92 -1.43 4.80
CA ARG A 25 1.89 -0.01 4.43
C ARG A 25 2.57 0.84 5.49
N THR A 26 2.19 0.69 6.75
CA THR A 26 2.78 1.48 7.84
C THR A 26 4.31 1.29 7.93
N ARG A 27 4.79 0.05 7.77
CA ARG A 27 6.22 -0.25 7.76
C ARG A 27 6.92 0.34 6.54
N LEU A 28 6.34 0.23 5.36
CA LEU A 28 6.90 0.75 4.11
C LEU A 28 6.88 2.29 4.11
N LEU A 29 5.78 2.92 4.51
CA LEU A 29 5.66 4.38 4.64
C LEU A 29 6.74 4.95 5.57
N ARG A 30 6.98 4.30 6.72
CA ARG A 30 8.08 4.67 7.61
C ARG A 30 9.46 4.45 7.00
N LYS A 31 9.67 3.31 6.33
CA LYS A 31 10.97 2.98 5.70
C LYS A 31 11.33 3.95 4.57
N TYR A 32 10.35 4.37 3.78
CA TYR A 32 10.54 5.24 2.63
C TYR A 32 10.22 6.73 2.93
N ASN A 33 9.85 7.06 4.16
CA ASN A 33 9.45 8.41 4.60
C ASN A 33 8.38 9.06 3.69
N VAL A 34 7.45 8.25 3.18
CA VAL A 34 6.37 8.69 2.29
C VAL A 34 5.03 8.73 3.03
N LYS A 35 4.15 9.66 2.66
CA LYS A 35 2.89 9.92 3.38
C LYS A 35 1.71 9.17 2.78
N SER A 36 1.86 8.61 1.58
CA SER A 36 0.81 7.86 0.90
C SER A 36 1.33 6.60 0.22
N THR A 37 0.44 5.62 0.05
CA THR A 37 0.73 4.42 -0.75
C THR A 37 0.99 4.77 -2.22
N VAL A 38 0.39 5.86 -2.71
CA VAL A 38 0.62 6.36 -4.08
C VAL A 38 2.07 6.82 -4.25
N GLU A 39 2.61 7.57 -3.27
CA GLU A 39 4.01 7.98 -3.28
C GLU A 39 4.97 6.80 -3.18
N LEU A 40 4.62 5.78 -2.39
CA LEU A 40 5.39 4.54 -2.30
C LEU A 40 5.45 3.81 -3.66
N VAL A 41 4.31 3.66 -4.34
CA VAL A 41 4.26 3.02 -5.66
C VAL A 41 5.01 3.84 -6.71
N LYS A 42 4.94 5.18 -6.62
CA LYS A 42 5.69 6.10 -7.49
C LYS A 42 7.21 6.04 -7.28
N GLN A 43 7.68 5.65 -6.10
CA GLN A 43 9.11 5.43 -5.83
C GLN A 43 9.62 4.06 -6.31
N LEU A 44 8.71 3.11 -6.59
CA LEU A 44 9.01 1.75 -7.05
C LEU A 44 8.91 1.59 -8.58
N LEU A 45 8.41 2.60 -9.29
CA LEU A 45 8.29 2.70 -10.75
C LEU A 45 9.22 3.80 -11.28
#